data_AF-A0A7T5E130-F1
#
_entry.id   AF-A0A7T5E130-F1
#
_cell.length_a   1.000
_cell.length_b   1.000
_cell.length_c   1.000
_cell.angle_alpha   90.00
_cell.angle_beta   90.00
_cell.angle_gamma   90.00
#
_symmetry.space_group_name_H-M   'P 1'
#
loop_
_entity.id
_entity.type
_entity.pdbx_description
1 polymer ?
#
loop_
_entity_poly.entity_id
_entity_poly.type
_entity_poly.pdbx_seq_one_letter_code
_entity_poly.pdbx_strand_id
1 'polypeptide(L)' 'MSAPESHSVQVKTQAIAPEYLEAYAEQDALAGRPNPRFKQSSIYCSRYLAIRAELVGPDQFSDAEWDLTLF' A
#
# COMPACT_ATOMS: atom_id res chain seq x y z
N MET A 1 -46.22 -15.04 7.91
CA MET A 1 -44.82 -15.37 8.23
C MET A 1 -43.96 -14.64 7.20
N SER A 2 -43.30 -13.55 7.59
CA SER A 2 -42.48 -12.73 6.68
C SER A 2 -41.03 -13.19 6.75
N ALA A 3 -40.39 -13.35 5.58
CA ALA A 3 -39.00 -13.78 5.44
C ALA A 3 -38.03 -12.72 6.00
N PRO A 4 -36.87 -13.12 6.55
CA PRO A 4 -35.88 -12.16 7.01
C PRO A 4 -35.20 -11.49 5.80
N GLU A 5 -35.32 -10.16 5.73
CA GLU A 5 -34.56 -9.33 4.79
C GLU A 5 -33.07 -9.54 5.05
N SER A 6 -32.37 -10.14 4.08
CA SER A 6 -30.91 -10.24 4.11
C SER A 6 -30.34 -8.85 3.90
N HIS A 7 -30.00 -8.18 5.01
CA HIS A 7 -29.19 -6.96 4.98
C HIS A 7 -27.79 -7.32 4.47
N SER A 8 -27.58 -7.22 3.16
CA SER A 8 -26.26 -7.22 2.56
C SER A 8 -25.50 -6.02 3.13
N VAL A 9 -24.56 -6.28 4.04
CA VAL A 9 -23.65 -5.27 4.57
C VAL A 9 -22.79 -4.78 3.41
N GLN A 10 -23.19 -3.65 2.81
CA GLN A 10 -22.34 -2.93 1.86
C GLN A 10 -21.15 -2.38 2.66
N VAL A 11 -20.03 -3.10 2.65
CA VAL A 11 -18.76 -2.57 3.09
C VAL A 11 -18.42 -1.44 2.13
N LYS A 12 -18.74 -0.21 2.52
CA LYS A 12 -18.27 0.99 1.84
C LYS A 12 -16.75 1.02 1.98
N THR A 13 -16.05 0.53 0.96
CA THR A 13 -14.62 0.72 0.82
C THR A 13 -14.38 2.21 0.67
N GLN A 14 -14.14 2.90 1.79
CA GLN A 14 -13.69 4.29 1.75
C GLN A 14 -12.32 4.29 1.07
N ALA A 15 -12.26 4.94 -0.10
CA ALA A 15 -11.00 5.18 -0.77
C ALA A 15 -10.11 6.03 0.15
N ILE A 16 -8.89 5.57 0.38
CA ILE A 16 -7.89 6.33 1.11
C ILE A 16 -7.42 7.45 0.18
N ALA A 17 -7.36 8.68 0.67
CA ALA A 17 -6.88 9.80 -0.14
C ALA A 17 -5.38 9.60 -0.50
N PRO A 18 -4.95 10.01 -1.71
CA PRO A 18 -3.56 9.89 -2.18
C PRO A 18 -2.50 10.38 -1.18
N GLU A 19 -2.74 11.54 -0.57
CA GLU A 19 -1.82 12.17 0.39
C GLU A 19 -1.51 11.27 1.59
N TYR A 20 -2.48 10.48 2.05
CA TYR A 20 -2.26 9.54 3.14
C TYR A 20 -1.44 8.33 2.67
N LEU A 21 -1.64 7.86 1.43
CA LEU A 21 -0.85 6.77 0.88
C LEU A 21 0.61 7.17 0.72
N GLU A 22 0.90 8.40 0.32
CA GLU A 22 2.26 8.94 0.25
C GLU A 22 2.90 9.02 1.64
N ALA A 23 2.19 9.55 2.64
CA ALA A 23 2.68 9.63 4.00
C ALA A 23 2.96 8.25 4.62
N TYR A 24 2.10 7.25 4.36
CA TYR A 24 2.36 5.87 4.77
C TYR A 24 3.60 5.30 4.08
N ALA A 25 3.73 5.52 2.77
CA ALA A 25 4.88 5.06 2.00
C ALA A 25 6.20 5.64 2.53
N GLU A 26 6.22 6.93 2.85
CA GLU A 26 7.37 7.62 3.44
C GLU A 26 7.79 6.99 4.78
N GLN A 27 6.85 6.83 5.70
CA GLN A 27 7.13 6.26 7.01
C GLN A 27 7.63 4.81 6.91
N ASP A 28 6.99 4.00 6.05
CA ASP A 28 7.34 2.60 5.87
C ASP A 28 8.69 2.42 5.15
N ALA A 29 9.03 3.30 4.20
CA ALA A 29 10.31 3.28 3.50
C ALA A 29 11.48 3.61 4.42
N LEU A 30 11.30 4.58 5.34
CA LEU A 30 12.28 4.87 6.38
C LEU A 30 12.49 3.67 7.31
N ALA A 31 11.45 2.89 7.58
CA ALA A 31 11.54 1.64 8.34
C ALA A 31 12.04 0.44 7.51
N GLY A 32 12.07 0.55 6.17
CA GLY A 32 12.43 -0.52 5.24
C GLY A 32 11.47 -1.71 5.29
N ARG A 33 10.18 -1.47 5.55
CA ARG A 33 9.17 -2.53 5.71
C ARG A 33 7.91 -2.17 4.93
N PRO A 34 7.72 -2.69 3.71
CA PRO A 34 6.56 -2.34 2.91
C PRO A 34 5.27 -2.93 3.50
N ASN A 35 4.19 -2.17 3.45
CA ASN A 35 2.90 -2.56 4.00
C ASN A 35 2.11 -3.39 2.97
N PRO A 36 1.81 -4.67 3.26
CA PRO A 36 1.13 -5.56 2.32
C PRO A 36 -0.27 -5.05 1.93
N ARG A 37 -0.91 -4.23 2.77
CA ARG A 37 -2.24 -3.66 2.48
C ARG A 37 -2.24 -2.71 1.29
N PHE A 38 -1.11 -2.08 0.99
CA PHE A 38 -1.01 -1.04 -0.03
C PHE A 38 -0.25 -1.48 -1.29
N LYS A 39 0.10 -2.77 -1.40
CA LYS A 39 0.83 -3.32 -2.57
C LYS A 39 0.11 -3.12 -3.91
N GLN A 40 -1.20 -2.98 -3.89
CA GLN A 40 -2.00 -2.72 -5.10
C GLN A 40 -2.13 -1.23 -5.43
N SER A 41 -1.55 -0.34 -4.61
CA SER A 41 -1.59 1.11 -4.83
C SER A 41 -0.31 1.57 -5.50
N SER A 42 -0.40 1.98 -6.76
CA SER A 42 0.73 2.51 -7.52
C SER A 42 1.35 3.76 -6.86
N ILE A 43 0.52 4.59 -6.22
CA ILE A 43 0.97 5.79 -5.48
C ILE A 43 1.88 5.38 -4.31
N TYR A 44 1.43 4.40 -3.51
CA TYR A 44 2.20 3.90 -2.37
C TYR A 44 3.50 3.25 -2.85
N CYS A 45 3.42 2.31 -3.80
CA CYS A 45 4.58 1.55 -4.28
C CYS A 45 5.63 2.48 -4.90
N SER A 46 5.21 3.43 -5.75
CA SER A 46 6.13 4.38 -6.39
C SER A 46 6.85 5.25 -5.37
N ARG A 47 6.11 5.80 -4.39
CA ARG A 47 6.70 6.67 -3.37
C ARG A 47 7.64 5.90 -2.44
N TYR A 48 7.24 4.70 -2.02
CA TYR A 48 8.05 3.83 -1.16
C TYR A 48 9.38 3.49 -1.84
N LEU A 49 9.33 3.02 -3.10
CA LEU A 49 10.51 2.58 -3.84
C LEU A 49 11.45 3.73 -4.17
N ALA A 50 10.92 4.93 -4.50
CA ALA A 50 11.75 6.11 -4.73
C ALA A 50 12.62 6.43 -3.51
N ILE A 51 12.00 6.45 -2.32
CA ILE A 51 12.71 6.76 -1.08
C ILE A 51 13.72 5.67 -0.73
N ARG A 52 13.36 4.40 -0.90
CA ARG A 52 14.31 3.30 -0.67
C ARG A 52 15.49 3.34 -1.62
N ALA A 53 15.27 3.67 -2.90
CA ALA A 53 16.34 3.82 -3.88
C ALA A 53 17.32 4.92 -3.46
N GLU A 54 16.83 6.03 -2.88
CA GLU A 54 17.69 7.10 -2.34
C GLU A 54 18.43 6.69 -1.06
N LEU A 55 17.79 5.92 -0.18
CA LEU A 55 18.36 5.55 1.12
C LEU A 55 19.41 4.44 1.06
N VAL A 56 19.14 3.39 0.29
CA VAL A 56 19.97 2.17 0.27
C VAL A 56 20.50 1.79 -1.11
N GLY A 57 19.96 2.41 -2.17
CA GLY A 57 20.23 2.01 -3.55
C GLY A 57 19.34 0.85 -4.02
N PRO A 58 18.95 0.82 -5.31
CA PRO A 58 18.04 -0.19 -5.85
C PRO A 58 18.63 -1.61 -5.81
N ASP A 59 19.94 -1.77 -5.89
CA ASP A 59 20.62 -3.08 -5.79
C ASP A 59 20.48 -3.72 -4.40
N GLN A 60 20.14 -2.92 -3.38
CA GLN A 60 19.99 -3.35 -1.99
C GLN A 60 18.52 -3.61 -1.61
N PHE A 61 17.62 -3.64 -2.58
CA PHE A 61 16.22 -3.95 -2.34
C PHE A 61 16.05 -5.40 -1.89
N SER A 62 15.25 -5.58 -0.85
CA SER A 62 14.79 -6.90 -0.43
C SER A 62 13.77 -7.47 -1.42
N ASP A 63 13.54 -8.78 -1.37
CA ASP A 63 12.54 -9.45 -2.21
C ASP A 63 11.15 -8.83 -2.08
N ALA A 64 10.79 -8.37 -0.87
CA ALA A 64 9.51 -7.70 -0.62
C ALA A 64 9.38 -6.34 -1.32
N GLU A 65 10.51 -5.68 -1.59
CA GLU A 65 10.57 -4.39 -2.29
C GLU A 65 10.60 -4.60 -3.80
N TRP A 66 11.31 -5.63 -4.27
CA TRP A 66 11.19 -6.08 -5.65
C TRP A 66 9.76 -6.46 -6.03
N ASP A 67 9.01 -7.09 -5.13
CA ASP A 67 7.59 -7.40 -5.35
C ASP A 67 6.73 -6.14 -5.58
N LEU A 68 7.11 -4.99 -5.03
CA LEU A 68 6.40 -3.72 -5.26
C LEU A 68 6.62 -3.16 -6.66
N THR A 69 7.67 -3.58 -7.38
CA THR A 69 7.96 -3.12 -8.75
C THR A 69 7.02 -3.71 -9.80
N LEU A 70 6.22 -4.71 -9.41
CA LEU A 70 5.33 -5.45 -10.31
C LEU A 70 3.97 -4.76 -10.50
N PHE A 71 3.69 -3.64 -9.82
CA PHE A 71 2.39 -2.97 -9.76
C PHE A 71 2.46 -1.48 -10.11
#